data_AF-A0A9E2I2W4-F1
#
_entry.id   AF-A0A9E2I2W4-F1
#
_cell.length_a   1.000
_cell.length_b   1.000
_cell.length_c   1.000
_cell.angle_alpha   90.00
_cell.angle_beta   90.00
_cell.angle_gamma   90.00
#
_symmetry.space_group_name_H-M   'P 1'
#
loop_
_entity.id
_entity.type
_entity.pdbx_description
1 polymer ?
#
loop_
_entity_poly.entity_id
_entity_poly.type
_entity_poly.pdbx_seq_one_letter_code
_entity_poly.pdbx_strand_id
1 'polypeptide(L)' 'MLVTLKIHENVQKLPAPFQAEVLDFVEYLLIKSEREIAQQGESDWSSFSLASAMRGMEDEDTTTFTMDDLKVVFS' A
#
# COMPACT_ATOMS: atom_id res chain seq x y z
N MET A 1 -2.95 -12.18 -22.47
CA MET A 1 -3.38 -13.50 -22.95
C MET A 1 -2.25 -14.52 -23.07
N LEU A 2 -1.12 -14.23 -23.74
CA LEU A 2 -0.02 -15.21 -23.90
C LEU A 2 0.57 -15.76 -22.58
N VAL A 3 0.67 -14.92 -21.54
CA VAL A 3 1.22 -15.33 -20.23
C VAL A 3 0.28 -16.30 -19.51
N THR A 4 -1.02 -16.03 -19.50
CA THR A 4 -2.03 -16.89 -18.87
C THR A 4 -2.04 -18.30 -19.49
N LEU A 5 -1.92 -18.39 -20.81
CA LEU A 5 -1.84 -19.67 -21.52
C LEU A 5 -0.56 -20.44 -21.13
N LYS A 6 0.59 -19.76 -21.09
CA LYS A 6 1.85 -20.37 -20.63
C LYS A 6 1.77 -20.83 -19.19
N ILE A 7 1.13 -20.08 -18.29
CA ILE A 7 0.94 -20.50 -16.89
C ILE A 7 0.11 -21.78 -16.86
N HIS A 8 -1.03 -21.81 -17.57
CA HIS A 8 -1.89 -22.98 -17.63
C HIS A 8 -1.14 -24.23 -18.16
N GLU A 9 -0.39 -24.10 -19.26
CA GLU A 9 0.43 -25.20 -19.81
C GLU A 9 1.50 -25.71 -18.83
N ASN A 10 2.06 -24.85 -17.99
CA ASN A 10 3.07 -25.26 -17.01
C ASN A 10 2.43 -25.87 -15.75
N VAL A 11 1.31 -25.32 -15.28
CA VAL A 11 0.56 -25.86 -14.14
C VAL A 11 0.09 -27.29 -14.43
N GLN A 12 -0.38 -27.56 -15.65
CA GLN A 12 -0.80 -28.92 -16.04
C GLN A 12 0.33 -29.96 -15.97
N LYS A 13 1.59 -29.55 -16.04
CA LYS A 13 2.76 -30.45 -15.95
C LYS A 13 3.16 -30.75 -14.51
N LEU A 14 2.65 -29.99 -13.54
CA LEU A 14 2.99 -30.16 -12.13
C LEU A 14 2.15 -31.27 -11.49
N PRO A 15 2.68 -32.00 -10.49
CA PRO A 15 1.89 -32.85 -9.62
C PRO A 15 0.83 -32.05 -8.85
N ALA A 16 -0.29 -32.70 -8.52
CA ALA A 16 -1.40 -32.11 -7.77
C ALA A 16 -1.02 -31.24 -6.55
N PRO A 17 -0.10 -31.64 -5.64
CA PRO A 17 0.27 -30.78 -4.51
C PRO A 17 0.89 -29.44 -4.94
N PHE A 18 1.68 -29.44 -6.00
CA PHE A 18 2.28 -28.22 -6.52
C PHE A 18 1.28 -27.38 -7.34
N GLN A 19 0.26 -28.00 -7.94
CA GLN A 19 -0.84 -27.24 -8.54
C GLN A 19 -1.64 -26.47 -7.48
N ALA A 20 -1.88 -27.08 -6.30
CA ALA A 20 -2.52 -26.43 -5.18
C ALA A 20 -1.69 -25.25 -4.65
N GLU A 21 -0.38 -25.40 -4.53
CA GLU A 21 0.52 -24.31 -4.13
C GLU A 21 0.48 -23.13 -5.12
N VAL A 22 0.39 -23.41 -6.43
CA VAL A 22 0.22 -22.35 -7.43
C VAL A 22 -1.13 -21.63 -7.26
N LEU A 23 -2.20 -22.36 -6.95
CA LEU A 23 -3.51 -21.76 -6.69
C LEU A 23 -3.45 -20.82 -5.48
N ASP A 24 -2.88 -21.28 -4.36
CA ASP A 24 -2.71 -20.48 -3.14
C ASP A 24 -1.94 -19.19 -3.44
N PHE A 25 -0.88 -19.27 -4.25
CA PHE A 25 -0.09 -18.09 -4.62
C PHE A 25 -0.87 -17.11 -5.51
N VAL A 26 -1.68 -17.61 -6.45
CA VAL A 26 -2.54 -16.76 -7.28
C VAL A 26 -3.60 -16.05 -6.43
N GLU A 27 -4.22 -16.76 -5.49
CA GLU A 27 -5.20 -16.17 -4.56
C GLU A 27 -4.56 -15.11 -3.66
N TYR A 28 -3.36 -15.37 -3.14
CA TYR A 28 -2.58 -14.38 -2.41
C TYR A 28 -2.32 -13.11 -3.24
N LEU A 29 -1.91 -13.26 -4.51
CA LEU A 29 -1.64 -12.13 -5.38
C LEU A 29 -2.90 -11.30 -5.68
N LEU A 30 -4.07 -11.94 -5.82
CA LEU A 30 -5.34 -11.24 -5.98
C LEU A 30 -5.64 -10.38 -4.75
N ILE A 31 -5.60 -10.97 -3.55
CA ILE A 31 -5.82 -10.25 -2.29
C ILE A 31 -4.80 -9.12 -2.12
N LYS A 32 -3.53 -9.37 -2.46
CA LYS A 32 -2.48 -8.35 -2.39
C LYS A 32 -2.76 -7.19 -3.34
N SER A 33 -3.19 -7.46 -4.57
CA SER A 33 -3.49 -6.41 -5.55
C SER A 33 -4.64 -5.51 -5.09
N GLU A 34 -5.68 -6.09 -4.48
CA GLU A 34 -6.78 -5.32 -3.90
C GLU A 34 -6.32 -4.44 -2.73
N ARG A 35 -5.43 -4.97 -1.88
CA ARG A 35 -4.84 -4.21 -0.76
C ARG A 35 -3.94 -3.08 -1.24
N GLU A 36 -3.12 -3.30 -2.26
CA GLU A 36 -2.26 -2.25 -2.83
C GLU A 36 -3.11 -1.11 -3.42
N ILE A 37 -4.20 -1.43 -4.11
CA ILE A 37 -5.17 -0.43 -4.58
C ILE A 37 -5.80 0.33 -3.39
N ALA A 38 -6.19 -0.38 -2.33
CA ALA A 38 -6.73 0.25 -1.13
C ALA A 38 -5.70 1.16 -0.41
N GLN A 39 -4.44 0.75 -0.34
CA GLN A 39 -3.35 1.53 0.24
C GLN A 39 -3.02 2.78 -0.57
N GLN A 40 -3.09 2.72 -1.91
CA GLN A 40 -3.01 3.91 -2.75
C GLN A 40 -4.15 4.88 -2.43
N GLY A 41 -5.37 4.37 -2.29
CA GLY A 41 -6.53 5.17 -1.86
C GLY A 41 -6.36 5.79 -0.46
N GLU A 42 -5.77 5.08 0.49
CA GLU A 42 -5.49 5.60 1.84
C GLU A 42 -4.39 6.67 1.84
N SER A 43 -3.33 6.47 1.07
CA SER A 43 -2.28 7.49 0.86
C SER A 43 -2.86 8.76 0.24
N ASP A 44 -3.68 8.62 -0.82
CA ASP A 44 -4.35 9.75 -1.46
C ASP A 44 -5.31 10.44 -0.49
N TRP A 45 -6.06 9.67 0.31
CA TRP A 45 -6.94 10.20 1.35
C TRP A 45 -6.19 10.96 2.44
N SER A 46 -5.03 10.47 2.86
CA SER A 46 -4.18 11.13 3.86
C SER A 46 -3.67 12.49 3.36
N SER A 47 -3.21 12.53 2.10
CA SER A 47 -2.71 13.75 1.46
C SER A 47 -3.84 14.78 1.27
N PHE A 48 -5.02 14.32 0.84
CA PHE A 48 -6.19 15.15 0.67
C PHE A 48 -6.71 15.71 2.01
N SER A 49 -6.73 14.88 3.05
CA SER A 49 -7.16 15.28 4.39
C SER A 49 -6.22 16.33 4.98
N LEU A 50 -4.91 16.15 4.84
CA LEU A 50 -3.91 17.13 5.27
C LEU A 50 -4.03 18.44 4.51
N ALA A 51 -4.11 18.40 3.18
CA ALA A 51 -4.30 19.59 2.35
C ALA A 51 -5.60 20.34 2.72
N SER A 52 -6.67 19.60 3.01
CA SER A 52 -7.94 20.18 3.45
C SER A 52 -7.85 20.82 4.84
N ALA A 53 -7.10 20.21 5.76
CA ALA A 53 -6.89 20.75 7.12
C ALA A 53 -6.00 22.00 7.12
N MET A 54 -5.02 22.07 6.22
CA MET A 54 -4.11 23.21 6.06
C MET A 54 -4.73 24.38 5.27
N ARG A 55 -5.88 24.17 4.63
CA ARG A 55 -6.55 25.19 3.82
C ARG A 55 -6.95 26.40 4.68
N GLY A 56 -6.40 27.57 4.36
CA GLY A 56 -6.59 28.80 5.14
C GLY A 56 -5.50 29.09 6.18
N MET A 57 -4.56 28.16 6.37
CA MET A 57 -3.30 28.35 7.13
C MET A 57 -2.09 28.47 6.19
N GLU A 58 -2.32 28.62 4.88
CA GLU A 58 -1.29 28.61 3.82
C GLU A 58 -0.35 29.82 3.89
N ASP A 59 -0.86 30.96 4.37
CA ASP A 59 -0.13 32.22 4.54
C ASP A 59 0.38 32.41 5.98
N GLU A 60 0.15 31.45 6.88
CA GLU A 60 0.74 31.49 8.22
C GLU A 60 2.24 31.19 8.11
N ASP A 61 3.08 32.06 8.69
CA ASP A 61 4.52 31.82 8.76
C ASP A 61 4.75 30.42 9.33
N THR A 62 5.59 29.63 8.65
CA THR A 62 5.92 28.26 9.08
C THR A 62 6.36 28.33 10.54
N THR A 63 5.53 27.76 11.41
CA THR A 63 5.67 27.92 12.84
C THR A 63 7.09 27.54 13.27
N THR A 64 7.76 28.48 13.94
CA THR A 64 9.14 28.37 14.43
C THR A 64 9.22 27.50 15.68
N PHE A 65 8.58 26.33 15.66
CA PHE A 65 8.73 25.35 16.72
C PHE A 65 10.13 24.76 16.67
N THR A 66 10.83 24.85 17.79
CA THR A 66 12.19 24.37 17.98
C THR A 66 12.20 23.17 18.92
N MET A 67 13.34 22.49 19.03
CA MET A 67 13.50 21.42 20.00
C MET A 67 13.37 21.92 21.44
N ASP A 68 13.56 23.21 21.69
CA ASP A 68 13.40 23.83 23.01
C ASP A 68 11.93 23.93 23.45
N ASP A 69 10.98 23.78 22.52
CA ASP A 69 9.54 23.79 22.81
C ASP A 69 9.03 22.42 23.34
N LEU A 70 9.85 21.37 23.24
CA LEU A 70 9.52 20.04 23.75
C LEU A 70 9.60 20.01 25.29
N LYS A 71 8.44 19.92 25.94
CA LYS A 71 8.35 19.84 27.42
C LYS A 71 8.88 18.54 28.02
N VAL A 72 9.02 17.48 27.22
CA VAL A 72 9.41 16.15 27.70
C VAL A 72 10.72 15.77 27.05
N VAL A 73 11.75 15.58 27.88
CA VAL A 73 13.06 15.07 27.47
C VAL A 73 13.22 13.69 28.08
N PHE A 74 13.35 12.67 27.24
CA PHE A 74 13.61 11.30 27.70
C PHE A 74 15.12 11.15 27.95
N SER A 75 15.47 10.86 29.21
CA SER A 75 16.83 10.59 29.69
C SER A 75 17.04 9.10 29.88
#